data_AF-A0A967X7K3-F1
#
_entry.id   AF-A0A967X7K3-F1
#
_cell.length_a   1.000
_cell.length_b   1.000
_cell.length_c   1.000
_cell.angle_alpha   90.00
_cell.angle_beta   90.00
_cell.angle_gamma   90.00
#
_symmetry.space_group_name_H-M   'P 1'
#
loop_
_entity.id
_entity.type
_entity.pdbx_description
1 polymer ?
#
loop_
_entity_poly.entity_id
_entity_poly.type
_entity_poly.pdbx_seq_one_letter_code
_entity_poly.pdbx_strand_id
1 'polypeptide(L)'
;MANPRHSVRLSGAGLPERLVGGKGASLDRLVGWGASVPRAGVVTTEAYRSFVAASELSESLNEVRARPLPTPDRFEAEIRRIDELFLTAPMPEQLGREIL
;
A
#
# COMPACT_ATOMS: atom_id res chain seq x y z
N MET A 1 17.62 -8.85 -12.35
CA MET A 1 16.21 -8.87 -11.92
C MET A 1 15.66 -7.47 -12.15
N ALA A 2 14.47 -7.33 -12.76
CA ALA A 2 13.88 -6.01 -13.01
C ALA A 2 13.60 -5.32 -11.67
N ASN A 3 13.96 -4.04 -11.54
CA ASN A 3 13.69 -3.28 -10.32
C ASN A 3 12.16 -3.18 -10.13
N PRO A 4 11.58 -3.61 -8.99
CA PRO A 4 10.15 -3.51 -8.76
C PRO A 4 9.70 -2.06 -8.87
N ARG A 5 8.59 -1.81 -9.59
CA ARG A 5 8.04 -0.46 -9.74
C ARG A 5 7.20 -0.12 -8.52
N HIS A 6 7.69 0.76 -7.65
CA HIS A 6 6.99 1.15 -6.44
C HIS A 6 5.89 2.20 -6.65
N SER A 7 5.96 2.98 -7.73
CA SER A 7 4.92 3.93 -8.15
C SER A 7 4.59 3.80 -9.63
N VAL A 8 3.35 4.15 -9.99
CA VAL A 8 2.89 4.21 -11.39
C VAL A 8 2.00 5.43 -11.61
N ARG A 9 2.07 6.04 -12.79
CA ARG A 9 1.15 7.13 -13.17
C ARG A 9 -0.14 6.55 -13.75
N LEU A 10 -1.26 7.19 -13.46
CA LEU A 10 -2.52 6.91 -14.14
C LEU A 10 -2.44 7.45 -15.57
N SER A 11 -2.66 6.59 -16.56
CA SER A 11 -2.51 6.93 -17.97
C SER A 11 -3.61 6.36 -18.86
N GLY A 12 -4.58 5.62 -18.31
CA GLY A 12 -5.60 4.97 -19.12
C GLY A 12 -5.17 3.65 -19.74
N ALA A 13 -4.07 3.06 -19.25
CA ALA A 13 -3.50 1.85 -19.84
C ALA A 13 -4.21 0.55 -19.40
N GLY A 14 -5.17 0.63 -18.48
CA GLY A 14 -5.83 -0.53 -17.89
C GLY A 14 -4.96 -1.19 -16.82
N LEU A 15 -4.42 -0.40 -15.88
CA LEU A 15 -3.58 -0.92 -14.79
C LEU A 15 -4.31 -2.01 -13.98
N PRO A 16 -3.67 -3.14 -13.67
CA PRO A 16 -4.33 -4.26 -13.02
C PRO A 16 -4.52 -4.03 -11.52
N GLU A 17 -5.65 -4.49 -10.96
CA GLU A 17 -5.97 -4.33 -9.53
C GLU A 17 -4.92 -4.92 -8.60
N ARG A 18 -4.26 -6.01 -8.99
CA ARG A 18 -3.16 -6.60 -8.21
C ARG A 18 -1.99 -5.63 -7.98
N LEU A 19 -1.82 -4.62 -8.84
CA LEU A 19 -0.72 -3.65 -8.79
C LEU A 19 -1.13 -2.36 -8.08
N VAL A 20 -2.35 -1.87 -8.33
CA VAL A 20 -2.80 -0.53 -7.89
C VAL A 20 -4.05 -0.54 -7.02
N GLY A 21 -4.57 -1.72 -6.69
CA GLY A 21 -5.85 -1.91 -6.01
C GLY A 21 -7.06 -1.59 -6.89
N GLY A 22 -8.26 -1.92 -6.40
CA GLY A 22 -9.51 -1.69 -7.14
C GLY A 22 -9.80 -0.21 -7.42
N LYS A 23 -9.41 0.69 -6.50
CA LYS A 23 -9.57 2.15 -6.68
C LYS A 23 -8.62 2.69 -7.75
N GLY A 24 -7.33 2.37 -7.67
CA GLY A 24 -6.34 2.81 -8.66
C GLY A 24 -6.65 2.30 -10.06
N ALA A 25 -7.06 1.03 -10.18
CA ALA A 25 -7.45 0.46 -11.47
C ALA A 25 -8.72 1.12 -12.04
N SER A 26 -9.70 1.43 -11.18
CA SER A 26 -10.91 2.15 -11.61
C SER A 26 -10.60 3.56 -12.08
N LEU A 27 -9.75 4.31 -11.36
CA LEU A 27 -9.31 5.65 -11.76
C LEU A 27 -8.53 5.62 -13.08
N ASP A 28 -7.64 4.63 -13.26
CA ASP A 28 -6.91 4.47 -14.52
C ASP A 28 -7.88 4.23 -15.68
N ARG A 29 -8.90 3.37 -15.52
CA ARG A 29 -9.93 3.17 -16.55
C ARG A 29 -10.69 4.46 -16.88
N LEU A 30 -11.03 5.28 -15.88
CA LEU A 30 -11.67 6.58 -16.11
C LEU A 30 -10.78 7.51 -16.95
N VAL A 31 -9.47 7.54 -16.71
CA VAL A 31 -8.51 8.25 -17.57
C VAL A 31 -8.58 7.74 -19.00
N GLY A 32 -8.59 6.41 -19.18
CA GLY A 32 -8.68 5.77 -20.51
C GLY A 32 -9.97 6.09 -21.25
N TRP A 33 -11.07 6.36 -20.53
CA TRP A 33 -12.34 6.80 -21.11
C TRP A 33 -12.41 8.31 -21.40
N GLY A 34 -11.34 9.07 -21.13
CA GLY A 34 -11.30 10.50 -21.35
C GLY A 34 -12.05 11.32 -20.30
N ALA A 35 -12.39 10.72 -19.15
CA ALA A 35 -12.96 11.48 -18.04
C ALA A 35 -11.93 12.45 -17.46
N SER A 36 -12.41 13.58 -16.92
CA SER A 36 -11.55 14.54 -16.24
C SER A 36 -11.11 13.99 -14.89
N VAL A 37 -9.92 13.37 -14.87
CA VAL A 37 -9.27 12.86 -13.67
C VAL A 37 -8.04 13.72 -13.40
N PRO A 38 -7.83 14.23 -12.16
CA PRO A 38 -6.60 14.93 -11.82
C PRO A 38 -5.37 14.08 -12.12
N ARG A 39 -4.29 14.71 -12.60
CA ARG A 39 -3.02 14.01 -12.81
C ARG A 39 -2.54 13.43 -11.49
N ALA A 40 -2.47 12.11 -11.42
CA ALA A 40 -2.10 11.39 -10.22
C ALA A 40 -1.27 10.14 -10.53
N GLY A 41 -0.55 9.68 -9.51
CA GLY A 41 0.08 8.37 -9.48
C GLY A 41 -0.47 7.53 -8.33
N VAL A 42 -0.16 6.24 -8.37
CA VAL A 42 -0.53 5.26 -7.35
C VAL A 42 0.76 4.66 -6.77
N VAL A 43 0.85 4.67 -5.45
CA VAL A 43 1.81 3.83 -4.71
C VAL A 43 1.34 2.39 -4.83
N THR A 44 2.17 1.54 -5.39
CA THR A 44 1.78 0.18 -5.78
C THR A 44 1.66 -0.75 -4.57
N THR A 45 0.98 -1.89 -4.78
CA THR A 45 0.97 -2.99 -3.80
C THR A 45 2.37 -3.55 -3.54
N GLU A 46 3.26 -3.48 -4.53
CA GLU A 46 4.66 -3.89 -4.38
C GLU A 46 5.43 -2.94 -3.46
N ALA A 47 5.18 -1.63 -3.53
CA ALA A 47 5.74 -0.67 -2.57
C ALA A 47 5.37 -1.01 -1.13
N TYR A 48 4.11 -1.37 -0.90
CA TYR A 48 3.65 -1.82 0.40
C TYR A 48 4.39 -3.09 0.86
N ARG A 49 4.55 -4.09 -0.03
CA ARG A 49 5.29 -5.33 0.29
C ARG A 49 6.75 -5.03 0.64
N SER A 50 7.41 -4.19 -0.14
CA SER A 50 8.79 -3.76 0.10
C SER A 50 8.92 -2.98 1.41
N PHE A 51 7.98 -2.10 1.74
CA PHE A 51 7.94 -1.39 3.02
C PHE A 51 7.83 -2.35 4.21
N VAL A 52 6.88 -3.30 4.14
CA VAL A 52 6.66 -4.28 5.21
C VAL A 52 7.86 -5.24 5.34
N ALA A 53 8.47 -5.65 4.23
CA ALA A 53 9.60 -6.57 4.22
C ALA A 53 10.92 -5.93 4.71
N ALA A 54 11.12 -4.64 4.45
CA ALA A 54 12.32 -3.91 4.85
C ALA A 54 12.24 -3.29 6.27
N SER A 55 11.08 -3.39 6.94
CA SER A 55 10.86 -2.90 8.30
C SER A 55 10.61 -4.07 9.27
N GLU A 56 10.56 -3.75 10.56
CA GLU A 56 10.20 -4.71 11.63
C GLU A 56 8.70 -5.10 11.60
N LEU A 57 7.93 -4.57 10.65
CA LEU A 57 6.50 -4.84 10.51
C LEU A 57 6.20 -6.28 10.11
N SER A 58 7.08 -6.95 9.37
CA SER A 58 6.85 -8.33 8.93
C SER A 58 6.62 -9.27 10.10
N GLU A 59 7.46 -9.20 11.13
CA GLU A 59 7.33 -10.02 12.33
C GLU A 59 6.08 -9.66 13.12
N SER A 60 5.88 -8.36 13.38
CA SER A 60 4.70 -7.85 14.08
C SER A 60 3.39 -8.29 13.42
N LEU A 61 3.29 -8.23 12.09
CA LEU A 61 2.10 -8.63 11.35
C LEU A 61 1.87 -10.15 11.38
N ASN A 62 2.93 -10.95 11.40
CA ASN A 62 2.82 -12.39 11.55
C ASN A 62 2.27 -12.75 12.93
N GLU A 63 2.72 -12.06 13.99
CA GLU A 63 2.15 -12.22 15.33
C GLU A 63 0.67 -11.83 15.37
N VAL A 64 0.28 -10.71 14.74
CA VAL A 64 -1.15 -10.33 14.66
C VAL A 64 -1.97 -11.40 13.95
N ARG A 65 -1.48 -11.95 12.85
CA ARG A 65 -2.18 -13.00 12.08
C ARG A 65 -2.30 -14.32 12.81
N ALA A 66 -1.33 -14.65 13.66
CA ALA A 66 -1.34 -15.89 14.45
C ALA A 66 -2.31 -15.84 15.65
N ARG A 67 -2.69 -14.64 16.09
CA ARG A 67 -3.63 -14.45 17.20
C ARG A 67 -5.09 -14.58 16.73
N PRO A 68 -6.01 -15.05 17.59
CA PRO A 68 -7.44 -14.97 17.30
C PRO A 68 -7.89 -13.52 17.16
N LEU A 69 -9.00 -13.30 16.44
CA LEU A 69 -9.60 -11.98 16.36
C LEU A 69 -9.90 -11.44 17.76
N PRO A 70 -9.62 -10.15 18.03
CA PRO A 70 -9.96 -9.54 19.31
C PRO A 70 -11.48 -9.62 19.58
N THR A 71 -11.86 -9.51 20.84
CA THR A 71 -13.26 -9.26 21.19
C THR A 71 -13.63 -7.82 20.86
N PRO A 72 -14.93 -7.50 20.64
CA PRO A 72 -15.34 -6.14 20.25
C PRO A 72 -14.86 -5.02 21.20
N ASP A 73 -14.78 -5.30 22.50
CA ASP A 73 -14.26 -4.36 23.52
C ASP A 73 -12.75 -4.05 23.36
N ARG A 74 -12.03 -4.86 22.58
CA ARG A 74 -10.59 -4.72 22.32
C ARG A 74 -10.25 -4.18 20.93
N PHE A 75 -11.23 -3.99 20.06
CA PHE A 75 -11.01 -3.52 18.68
C PHE A 75 -10.24 -2.20 18.64
N GLU A 76 -10.72 -1.20 19.37
CA GLU A 76 -10.09 0.13 19.40
C GLU A 76 -8.64 0.09 19.89
N ALA A 77 -8.33 -0.79 20.84
CA ALA A 77 -6.97 -0.95 21.33
C ALA A 77 -6.06 -1.61 20.29
N GLU A 78 -6.55 -2.64 19.59
CA GLU A 78 -5.78 -3.30 18.53
C GLU A 78 -5.60 -2.43 17.29
N ILE A 79 -6.62 -1.64 16.90
CA ILE A 79 -6.51 -0.66 15.81
C ILE A 79 -5.41 0.35 16.13
N ARG A 80 -5.45 0.99 17.31
CA ARG A 80 -4.41 1.94 17.73
C ARG A 80 -3.02 1.33 17.72
N ARG A 81 -2.87 0.11 18.25
CA ARG A 81 -1.59 -0.59 18.27
C ARG A 81 -1.05 -0.84 16.85
N ILE A 82 -1.90 -1.28 15.92
CA ILE A 82 -1.50 -1.52 14.53
C ILE A 82 -1.15 -0.20 13.84
N ASP A 83 -1.94 0.86 14.03
CA ASP A 83 -1.66 2.18 13.47
C ASP A 83 -0.32 2.72 13.96
N GLU A 84 -0.04 2.63 15.26
CA GLU A 84 1.24 3.04 15.86
C GLU A 84 2.42 2.28 15.24
N LEU A 85 2.30 0.97 15.02
CA LEU A 85 3.34 0.17 14.34
C LEU A 85 3.65 0.73 12.95
N PHE A 86 2.63 1.00 12.13
CA PHE A 86 2.85 1.52 10.78
C PHE A 86 3.36 2.97 10.76
N LEU A 87 2.87 3.82 11.65
CA LEU A 87 3.23 5.24 11.70
C LEU A 87 4.65 5.48 12.22
N THR A 88 5.18 4.57 13.03
CA THR A 88 6.53 4.69 13.59
C THR A 88 7.57 3.89 12.82
N ALA A 89 7.16 2.97 11.95
CA ALA A 89 8.07 2.21 11.11
C ALA A 89 8.83 3.13 10.13
N PRO A 90 10.17 3.03 10.06
CA PRO A 90 10.97 3.90 9.21
C PRO A 90 10.71 3.60 7.74
N MET A 91 10.56 4.66 6.92
CA MET A 91 10.48 4.53 5.47
C MET A 91 11.86 4.14 4.91
N PRO A 92 11.99 3.01 4.17
CA PRO A 92 13.23 2.68 3.49
C PRO A 92 13.63 3.77 2.51
N GLU A 93 14.87 4.25 2.56
CA GLU A 93 15.28 5.42 1.77
C GLU A 93 15.03 5.28 0.27
N GLN A 94 15.36 4.09 -0.28
CA GLN A 94 15.18 3.83 -1.70
C GLN A 94 13.70 3.88 -2.10
N LEU A 95 12.82 3.36 -1.23
CA LEU A 95 11.39 3.40 -1.45
C LEU A 95 10.85 4.83 -1.39
N GLY A 96 11.32 5.62 -0.41
CA GLY A 96 11.00 7.04 -0.29
C GLY A 96 11.38 7.83 -1.55
N ARG A 97 12.60 7.65 -2.07
CA ARG A 97 13.09 8.31 -3.29
C ARG A 97 12.27 7.99 -4.55
N GLU A 98 11.62 6.83 -4.59
CA GLU A 98 10.84 6.39 -5.76
C GLU A 98 9.38 6.87 -5.75
N ILE A 99 8.90 7.33 -4.59
CA ILE A 99 7.48 7.68 -4.37
C ILE A 99 7.29 9.17 -4.06
N LEU A 100 8.22 9.80 -3.35
CA LEU A 100 8.19 11.21 -2.93
C LEU A 100 8.93 12.10 -3.92
#